data_AF-A0A959FZ03-F1
#
_entry.id   AF-A0A959FZ03-F1
#
_cell.length_a   1.000
_cell.length_b   1.000
_cell.length_c   1.000
_cell.angle_alpha   90.00
_cell.angle_beta   90.00
_cell.angle_gamma   90.00
#
_symmetry.space_group_name_H-M   'P 1'
#
loop_
_entity.id
_entity.type
_entity.pdbx_description
1 polymer ?
#
loop_
_entity_poly.entity_id
_entity_poly.type
_entity_poly.pdbx_seq_one_letter_code
_entity_poly.pdbx_strand_id
1 'polypeptide(L)'
;VKGQVLLLEKKKPLPYYVDDEFPETLSYVFTRSDGILIGGSAEVGLDDDLPFPEMLQTIRQRCENILPDLRGLKVLKQWAGHRPARPEIRLERVPDRQLIHNYGHGGSGYTLAWGCAASALECLHK
;
A
#
# COMPACT_ATOMS: atom_id res chain seq x y z
N VAL A 1 0.63 3.51 9.87
CA VAL A 1 1.18 4.46 8.85
C VAL A 1 0.12 4.62 7.79
N LYS A 2 -0.52 5.79 7.72
CA LYS A 2 -1.54 6.10 6.74
C LYS A 2 -0.93 6.12 5.34
N GLY A 3 -1.70 5.69 4.36
CA GLY A 3 -1.34 5.71 2.95
C GLY A 3 -2.56 6.05 2.12
N GLN A 4 -2.39 7.04 1.26
CA GLN A 4 -3.46 7.59 0.44
C GLN A 4 -3.24 7.27 -1.03
N VAL A 5 -4.32 7.01 -1.76
CA VAL A 5 -4.27 6.57 -3.16
C VAL A 5 -5.46 7.07 -3.97
N LEU A 6 -5.28 7.11 -5.29
CA LEU A 6 -6.31 7.40 -6.27
C LEU A 6 -6.45 6.21 -7.22
N LEU A 7 -7.68 5.90 -7.62
CA LEU A 7 -7.96 5.02 -8.75
C LEU A 7 -8.46 5.86 -9.91
N LEU A 8 -7.72 5.85 -11.02
CA LEU A 8 -8.06 6.54 -12.24
C LEU A 8 -8.73 5.61 -13.25
N GLU A 9 -9.48 6.18 -14.18
CA GLU A 9 -10.03 5.43 -15.31
C GLU A 9 -8.92 4.82 -16.17
N LYS A 10 -9.17 3.63 -16.72
CA LYS A 10 -8.23 2.94 -17.59
C LYS A 10 -8.74 2.95 -19.02
N LYS A 11 -8.18 3.81 -19.87
CA LYS A 11 -8.45 3.83 -21.32
C LYS A 11 -7.60 2.81 -22.08
N LYS A 12 -6.37 2.62 -21.63
CA LYS A 12 -5.39 1.64 -22.12
C LYS A 12 -4.53 1.18 -20.93
N PRO A 13 -3.90 -0.01 -20.97
CA PRO A 13 -2.92 -0.36 -19.95
C PRO A 13 -1.73 0.60 -20.01
N LEU A 14 -1.18 0.92 -18.84
CA LEU A 14 0.03 1.73 -18.69
C LEU A 14 1.15 0.91 -18.03
N PRO A 15 2.43 1.27 -18.25
CA PRO A 15 3.55 0.68 -17.52
C PRO A 15 3.36 0.78 -16.02
N TYR A 16 3.89 -0.20 -15.28
CA TYR A 16 4.00 -0.08 -13.84
C TYR A 16 5.18 0.83 -13.49
N TYR A 17 5.10 1.51 -12.35
CA TYR A 17 6.18 2.31 -11.78
C TYR A 17 6.14 2.18 -10.27
N VAL A 18 7.31 2.09 -9.63
CA VAL A 18 7.45 2.11 -8.17
C VAL A 18 8.74 2.84 -7.83
N ASP A 19 8.62 3.84 -6.97
CA ASP A 19 9.71 4.52 -6.28
C ASP A 19 9.29 4.65 -4.81
N ASP A 20 9.98 3.90 -3.95
CA ASP A 20 9.80 3.88 -2.51
C ASP A 20 11.09 4.25 -1.75
N GLU A 21 12.03 4.94 -2.42
CA GLU A 21 13.33 5.32 -1.84
C GLU A 21 13.14 6.28 -0.66
N PHE A 22 12.23 7.25 -0.80
CA PHE A 22 11.94 8.23 0.24
C PHE A 22 10.42 8.34 0.53
N PRO A 23 9.99 8.37 1.81
CA PRO A 23 8.58 8.49 2.18
C PRO A 23 7.86 9.71 1.58
N GLU A 24 8.55 10.83 1.46
CA GLU A 24 8.05 12.10 0.94
C GLU A 24 7.86 12.10 -0.59
N THR A 25 8.63 11.29 -1.32
CA THR A 25 8.53 11.15 -2.79
C THR A 25 7.84 9.86 -3.23
N LEU A 26 7.44 9.00 -2.29
CA LEU A 26 6.78 7.72 -2.54
C LEU A 26 5.76 7.81 -3.68
N SER A 27 6.05 7.11 -4.77
CA SER A 27 5.28 7.16 -6.01
C SER A 27 5.14 5.77 -6.61
N TYR A 28 3.93 5.35 -6.93
CA TYR A 28 3.70 4.10 -7.64
C TYR A 28 2.48 4.20 -8.55
N VAL A 29 2.56 3.48 -9.67
CA VAL A 29 1.52 3.36 -10.69
C VAL A 29 1.32 1.87 -10.97
N PHE A 30 0.10 1.38 -10.75
CA PHE A 30 -0.28 0.00 -11.03
C PHE A 30 -1.52 -0.06 -11.91
N THR A 31 -1.36 -0.62 -13.11
CA THR A 31 -2.51 -0.95 -13.97
C THR A 31 -3.22 -2.19 -13.44
N ARG A 32 -4.46 -2.03 -12.98
CA ARG A 32 -5.34 -3.11 -12.49
C ARG A 32 -6.44 -3.42 -13.50
N SER A 33 -7.21 -4.48 -13.24
CA SER A 33 -8.40 -4.79 -14.04
C SER A 33 -9.46 -3.68 -13.96
N ASP A 34 -9.63 -3.08 -12.79
CA ASP A 34 -10.67 -2.09 -12.43
C ASP A 34 -10.26 -0.62 -12.59
N GLY A 35 -9.01 -0.34 -12.96
CA GLY A 35 -8.52 1.03 -13.15
C GLY A 35 -7.00 1.12 -13.10
N ILE A 36 -6.48 2.34 -13.02
CA ILE A 36 -5.05 2.60 -12.79
C ILE A 36 -4.91 3.15 -11.37
N LEU A 37 -4.32 2.37 -10.47
CA LEU A 37 -4.04 2.79 -9.11
C LEU A 37 -2.78 3.64 -9.10
N ILE A 38 -2.87 4.84 -8.56
CA ILE A 38 -1.72 5.68 -8.30
C ILE A 38 -1.62 5.99 -6.80
N GLY A 39 -0.39 6.04 -6.32
CA GLY A 39 -0.07 6.42 -4.96
C GLY A 39 1.37 6.92 -4.88
N GLY A 40 1.89 7.22 -3.70
CA GLY A 40 1.14 7.19 -2.45
C GLY A 40 1.72 8.16 -1.43
N SER A 41 1.24 8.04 -0.20
CA SER A 41 1.77 8.77 0.95
C SER A 41 2.15 7.81 2.08
N ALA A 42 2.88 8.33 3.06
CA ALA A 42 3.31 7.58 4.24
C ALA A 42 3.30 8.48 5.48
N GLU A 43 2.11 8.75 6.03
CA GLU A 43 1.96 9.56 7.23
C GLU A 43 2.00 8.68 8.50
N VAL A 44 2.94 8.97 9.40
CA VAL A 44 3.10 8.23 10.66
C VAL A 44 2.26 8.90 11.75
N GLY A 45 1.59 8.10 12.58
CA GLY A 45 0.88 8.58 13.77
C GLY A 45 -0.53 9.13 13.53
N LEU A 46 -1.01 9.14 12.29
CA LEU A 46 -2.40 9.47 11.99
C LEU A 46 -3.31 8.25 12.15
N ASP A 47 -4.51 8.47 12.67
CA ASP A 47 -5.51 7.44 13.00
C ASP A 47 -6.86 7.65 12.30
N ASP A 48 -6.94 8.60 11.36
CA ASP A 48 -8.14 8.85 10.58
C ASP A 48 -8.14 8.11 9.23
N ASP A 49 -9.33 7.77 8.73
CA ASP A 49 -9.53 7.01 7.49
C ASP A 49 -9.92 7.90 6.31
N LEU A 50 -9.86 9.23 6.46
CA LEU A 50 -10.25 10.16 5.42
C LEU A 50 -9.03 10.62 4.62
N PRO A 51 -9.11 10.66 3.29
CA PRO A 51 -8.02 11.24 2.52
C PRO A 51 -7.97 12.76 2.66
N PHE A 52 -6.76 13.30 2.65
CA PHE A 52 -6.46 14.73 2.62
C PHE A 52 -6.45 15.22 1.16
N PRO A 53 -7.35 16.16 0.77
CA PRO A 53 -7.44 16.63 -0.60
C PRO A 53 -6.12 17.14 -1.18
N GLU A 54 -5.32 17.85 -0.39
CA GLU A 54 -4.01 18.37 -0.77
C GLU A 54 -3.01 17.24 -1.05
N MET A 55 -3.00 16.18 -0.24
CA MET A 55 -2.12 15.03 -0.47
C MET A 55 -2.51 14.27 -1.75
N LEU A 56 -3.81 14.11 -2.01
CA LEU A 56 -4.29 13.50 -3.24
C LEU A 56 -3.84 14.30 -4.48
N GLN A 57 -3.88 15.63 -4.42
CA GLN A 57 -3.37 16.50 -5.49
C GLN A 57 -1.86 16.33 -5.68
N THR A 58 -1.08 16.27 -4.60
CA THR A 58 0.38 16.03 -4.65
C THR A 58 0.71 14.66 -5.24
N ILE A 59 0.02 13.59 -4.83
CA ILE A 59 0.15 12.24 -5.42
C ILE A 59 -0.12 12.30 -6.92
N ARG A 60 -1.23 12.93 -7.31
CA ARG A 60 -1.62 13.04 -8.71
C ARG A 60 -0.55 13.76 -9.53
N GLN A 61 -0.09 14.92 -9.07
CA GLN A 61 0.91 15.71 -9.78
C GLN A 61 2.24 14.96 -9.93
N ARG A 62 2.72 14.29 -8.87
CA ARG A 62 3.94 13.46 -8.93
C ARG A 62 3.80 12.35 -9.97
N CYS A 63 2.71 11.59 -9.93
CA CYS A 63 2.47 10.51 -10.89
C CYS A 63 2.33 11.02 -12.33
N GLU A 64 1.63 12.13 -12.56
CA GLU A 64 1.51 12.76 -13.89
C GLU A 64 2.82 13.36 -14.42
N ASN A 65 3.78 13.66 -13.55
CA ASN A 65 5.13 14.06 -13.96
C ASN A 65 5.98 12.85 -14.37
N ILE A 66 5.83 11.73 -13.65
CA ILE A 66 6.51 10.46 -13.97
C ILE A 66 5.95 9.85 -15.26
N LEU A 67 4.62 9.81 -15.38
CA LEU A 67 3.91 9.21 -16.51
C LEU A 67 2.85 10.18 -17.06
N PRO A 68 3.22 11.04 -18.04
CA PRO A 68 2.32 12.04 -18.61
C PRO A 68 1.00 11.51 -19.18
N ASP A 69 0.95 10.24 -19.58
CA ASP A 69 -0.25 9.55 -20.07
C ASP A 69 -1.38 9.48 -19.02
N LEU A 70 -1.10 9.74 -17.74
CA LEU A 70 -2.09 9.83 -16.67
C LEU A 70 -2.90 11.14 -16.72
N ARG A 71 -2.40 12.17 -17.40
CA ARG A 71 -3.04 13.49 -17.44
C ARG A 71 -4.42 13.41 -18.09
N GLY A 72 -5.39 14.07 -17.47
CA GLY A 72 -6.77 14.12 -17.97
C GLY A 72 -7.57 12.82 -17.79
N LEU A 73 -6.99 11.77 -17.19
CA LEU A 73 -7.77 10.61 -16.77
C LEU A 73 -8.69 10.99 -15.59
N LYS A 74 -9.93 10.52 -15.65
CA LYS A 74 -10.92 10.74 -14.59
C LYS A 74 -10.56 9.98 -13.32
N VAL A 75 -10.73 10.62 -12.17
CA VAL A 75 -10.66 9.95 -10.85
C VAL A 75 -11.95 9.17 -10.65
N LEU A 76 -11.84 7.86 -10.45
CA LEU A 76 -12.96 6.96 -10.15
C LEU A 76 -13.17 6.81 -8.64
N LYS A 77 -12.08 6.69 -7.88
CA LYS A 77 -12.11 6.51 -6.42
C LYS A 77 -10.90 7.16 -5.77
N GLN A 78 -11.06 7.50 -4.50
CA GLN A 78 -10.00 7.98 -3.62
C GLN A 78 -10.22 7.40 -2.22
N TRP A 79 -9.16 6.99 -1.54
CA TRP A 79 -9.25 6.47 -0.18
C TRP A 79 -7.91 6.57 0.54
N ALA A 80 -7.98 6.48 1.87
CA ALA A 80 -6.84 6.26 2.75
C ALA A 80 -6.95 4.85 3.37
N GLY A 81 -5.81 4.28 3.73
CA GLY A 81 -5.75 3.05 4.51
C GLY A 81 -4.51 3.03 5.40
N HIS A 82 -4.53 2.17 6.42
CA HIS A 82 -3.45 2.09 7.40
C HIS A 82 -2.58 0.86 7.19
N ARG A 83 -1.28 1.10 6.95
CA ARG A 83 -0.26 0.06 6.96
C ARG A 83 0.04 -0.33 8.42
N PRO A 84 -0.18 -1.61 8.81
CA PRO A 84 0.12 -2.09 10.16
C PRO A 84 1.63 -2.34 10.29
N ALA A 85 2.41 -1.25 10.37
CA ALA A 85 3.86 -1.32 10.39
C ALA A 85 4.41 -1.66 11.78
N ARG A 86 5.50 -2.42 11.81
CA ARG A 86 6.36 -2.67 12.97
C ARG A 86 7.82 -2.62 12.51
N PRO A 87 8.79 -2.44 13.43
CA PRO A 87 10.20 -2.61 13.10
C PRO A 87 10.51 -4.00 12.51
N GLU A 88 9.80 -5.03 12.98
CA GLU A 88 9.90 -6.40 12.50
C GLU A 88 8.51 -7.02 12.40
N ILE A 89 8.30 -7.97 11.48
CA ILE A 89 7.07 -8.76 11.43
C ILE A 89 7.00 -9.61 12.69
N ARG A 90 5.84 -9.62 13.36
CA ARG A 90 5.60 -10.54 14.47
C ARG A 90 4.94 -11.80 13.93
N LEU A 91 5.75 -12.85 13.80
CA LEU A 91 5.31 -14.17 13.39
C LEU A 91 5.90 -15.23 14.32
N GLU A 92 5.11 -15.67 15.30
CA GLU A 92 5.56 -16.61 16.33
C GLU A 92 4.38 -17.29 17.03
N ARG A 93 4.61 -18.51 17.54
CA ARG A 93 3.70 -19.17 18.49
C ARG A 93 3.91 -18.58 19.88
N VAL A 94 2.82 -18.26 20.57
CA VAL A 94 2.89 -17.84 21.98
C VAL A 94 3.06 -19.07 22.87
N PRO A 95 4.09 -19.11 23.75
CA PRO A 95 4.27 -20.21 24.69
C PRO A 95 3.02 -20.45 25.54
N ASP A 96 2.73 -21.73 25.81
CA ASP A 96 1.63 -22.18 26.68
C ASP A 96 0.23 -21.72 26.25
N ARG A 97 0.05 -21.27 25.00
CA ARG A 97 -1.23 -20.82 24.45
C ARG A 97 -1.47 -21.37 23.05
N GLN A 98 -2.73 -21.58 22.70
CA GLN A 98 -3.15 -21.84 21.32
C GLN A 98 -3.30 -20.51 20.57
N LEU A 99 -2.19 -19.78 20.43
CA LEU A 99 -2.16 -18.46 19.81
C LEU A 99 -0.91 -18.32 18.95
N ILE A 100 -1.10 -17.89 17.71
CA ILE A 100 -0.03 -17.56 16.77
C ILE A 100 -0.19 -16.10 16.37
N HIS A 101 0.88 -15.33 16.51
CA HIS A 101 0.94 -13.99 15.96
C HIS A 101 1.34 -14.05 14.48
N ASN A 102 0.70 -13.22 13.66
CA ASN A 102 1.05 -13.02 12.26
C ASN A 102 0.60 -11.61 11.85
N TYR A 103 1.35 -10.58 12.25
CA TYR A 103 1.01 -9.18 12.02
C TYR A 103 2.26 -8.28 11.94
N GLY A 104 2.08 -7.00 11.59
CA GLY A 104 3.19 -6.05 11.51
C GLY A 104 3.81 -5.92 10.12
N HIS A 105 3.12 -6.35 9.07
CA HIS A 105 3.63 -6.42 7.69
C HIS A 105 3.83 -5.07 6.99
N GLY A 106 3.42 -3.96 7.58
CA GLY A 106 3.54 -2.63 6.97
C GLY A 106 2.91 -2.58 5.58
N GLY A 107 3.63 -1.98 4.62
CA GLY A 107 3.20 -1.88 3.21
C GLY A 107 3.40 -3.15 2.39
N SER A 108 4.16 -4.12 2.90
CA SER A 108 4.61 -5.31 2.15
C SER A 108 3.73 -6.54 2.38
N GLY A 109 2.55 -6.37 3.00
CA GLY A 109 1.67 -7.48 3.36
C GLY A 109 1.28 -8.39 2.20
N TYR A 110 1.01 -7.83 1.01
CA TYR A 110 0.71 -8.64 -0.17
C TYR A 110 1.93 -9.45 -0.66
N THR A 111 3.10 -8.82 -0.74
CA THR A 111 4.35 -9.47 -1.18
C THR A 111 4.73 -10.63 -0.26
N LEU A 112 4.51 -10.47 1.04
CA LEU A 112 4.94 -11.43 2.07
C LEU A 112 3.87 -12.46 2.45
N ALA A 113 2.63 -12.28 1.99
CA ALA A 113 1.46 -13.04 2.48
C ALA A 113 1.67 -14.56 2.45
N TRP A 114 2.17 -15.12 1.34
CA TRP A 114 2.34 -16.56 1.19
C TRP A 114 3.44 -17.12 2.09
N GLY A 115 4.58 -16.44 2.18
CA GLY A 115 5.67 -16.84 3.07
C GLY A 115 5.24 -16.78 4.54
N CYS A 116 4.58 -15.69 4.94
CA CYS A 116 4.05 -15.55 6.29
C CYS A 116 2.96 -16.60 6.60
N ALA A 117 2.11 -16.96 5.62
CA ALA A 117 1.14 -18.03 5.81
C ALA A 117 1.81 -19.40 6.02
N ALA A 118 2.85 -19.71 5.24
CA ALA A 118 3.62 -20.95 5.40
C ALA A 118 4.33 -21.02 6.75
N SER A 119 5.03 -19.95 7.16
CA SER A 119 5.69 -19.90 8.48
C SER A 119 4.70 -19.96 9.65
N ALA A 120 3.49 -19.39 9.49
CA ALA A 120 2.44 -19.51 10.50
C ALA A 120 1.95 -20.97 10.62
N LEU A 121 1.86 -21.72 9.51
CA LEU A 121 1.55 -23.14 9.52
C LEU A 121 2.65 -23.95 10.22
N GLU A 122 3.92 -23.64 9.99
CA GLU A 122 5.04 -24.29 10.70
C GLU A 122 4.95 -24.09 12.22
N CYS A 123 4.46 -22.93 12.67
CA CYS A 123 4.22 -22.65 14.10
C CYS A 123 3.13 -23.52 14.72
N LEU A 124 2.23 -24.14 13.93
CA LEU A 124 1.23 -25.08 14.45
C LEU A 124 1.83 -26.44 14.79
N HIS A 125 2.94 -26.82 14.14
CA HIS A 125 3.55 -28.14 14.27
C HIS A 125 4.75 -28.17 15.24
N LYS A 126 5.18 -27.00 15.73
CA LYS A 126 6.13 -26.86 16.84
C LYS A 126 5.35 -26.85 18.14
#